data_AF-A0A3B3T012-F1
#
_entry.id   AF-A0A3B3T012-F1
#
_cell.length_a   1.000
_cell.length_b   1.000
_cell.length_c   1.000
_cell.angle_alpha   90.00
_cell.angle_beta   90.00
_cell.angle_gamma   90.00
#
_symmetry.space_group_name_H-M   'P 1'
#
loop_
_entity.id
_entity.type
_entity.pdbx_description
1 polymer ?
#
loop_
_entity_poly.entity_id
_entity_poly.type
_entity_poly.pdbx_seq_one_letter_code
_entity_poly.pdbx_strand_id
1 'polypeptide(L)'
;MLSGPAAFGGLTLRRVLRTSLWSRQSISSSMTYLILLCVNYNLCYACGQAEYKIGDEHCTAWTSTSCAPCTDSTFNDQPSGREQCSPCTVCDEGKISLQFMKECTHYSDTQCGVLEGHYCINPYMGGCRAANKHTACKPGQFIKQPGTEYTDTVCEDCSDNSYSDGSSMPCKPHTE
;
A
#
# COMPACT_ATOMS: atom_id res chain seq x y z
N MET A 1 10.23 -11.81 -87.88
CA MET A 1 10.74 -10.82 -88.86
C MET A 1 10.63 -9.45 -88.23
N LEU A 2 11.77 -8.75 -88.20
CA LEU A 2 11.95 -7.28 -88.16
C LEU A 2 11.39 -6.59 -86.89
N SER A 3 12.10 -5.75 -86.15
CA SER A 3 13.31 -4.96 -86.39
C SER A 3 13.54 -4.21 -85.06
N GLY A 4 14.67 -4.32 -84.36
CA GLY A 4 15.85 -3.49 -84.60
C GLY A 4 16.21 -2.73 -83.30
N PRO A 5 17.48 -2.31 -83.10
CA PRO A 5 18.11 -2.18 -81.79
C PRO A 5 18.38 -0.73 -81.35
N ALA A 6 18.73 -0.52 -80.09
CA ALA A 6 19.50 0.64 -79.67
C ALA A 6 20.67 0.18 -78.80
N ALA A 7 21.86 0.21 -79.38
CA ALA A 7 23.15 0.04 -78.73
C ALA A 7 23.91 1.36 -78.84
N PHE A 8 24.38 1.91 -77.72
CA PHE A 8 25.47 2.90 -77.58
C PHE A 8 25.79 2.93 -76.07
N GLY A 9 26.99 2.81 -75.52
CA GLY A 9 28.36 2.52 -75.97
C GLY A 9 29.12 2.03 -74.71
N GLY A 10 30.08 1.11 -74.80
CA GLY A 10 31.52 1.41 -74.77
C GLY A 10 31.93 2.30 -73.59
N LEU A 11 32.69 1.90 -72.56
CA LEU A 11 33.99 1.22 -72.57
C LEU A 11 34.24 0.50 -71.22
N THR A 12 34.69 -0.76 -71.30
CA THR A 12 35.87 -1.38 -70.63
C THR A 12 36.41 -0.74 -69.32
N LEU A 13 36.76 -1.45 -68.24
CA LEU A 13 37.75 -2.53 -68.15
C LEU A 13 37.75 -3.11 -66.70
N ARG A 14 37.68 -4.44 -66.57
CA ARG A 14 38.25 -5.33 -65.50
C ARG A 14 38.64 -4.70 -64.14
N ARG A 15 38.10 -5.23 -63.03
CA ARG A 15 38.69 -6.32 -62.20
C ARG A 15 37.89 -6.54 -60.91
N VAL A 16 37.57 -7.81 -60.66
CA VAL A 16 37.12 -8.37 -59.38
C VAL A 16 38.21 -8.16 -58.32
N LEU A 17 37.88 -7.53 -57.19
CA LEU A 17 38.55 -7.76 -55.90
C LEU A 17 37.54 -7.67 -54.74
N ARG A 18 37.47 -8.76 -53.98
CA ARG A 18 36.74 -8.96 -52.72
C ARG A 18 36.85 -7.74 -51.78
N THR A 19 35.76 -7.39 -51.10
CA THR A 19 35.76 -7.25 -49.63
C THR A 19 34.35 -7.42 -49.08
N SER A 20 34.21 -8.40 -48.20
CA SER A 20 33.16 -8.58 -47.21
C SER A 20 33.13 -7.39 -46.25
N LEU A 21 32.02 -6.68 -46.11
CA LEU A 21 31.81 -5.74 -45.01
C LEU A 21 30.32 -5.80 -44.60
N TRP A 22 30.02 -6.81 -43.79
CA TRP A 22 28.84 -6.78 -42.92
C TRP A 22 29.05 -5.60 -41.98
N SER A 23 28.17 -4.61 -42.02
CA SER A 23 28.18 -3.46 -41.13
C SER A 23 27.99 -3.92 -39.68
N ARG A 24 29.08 -4.32 -39.01
CA ARG A 24 29.16 -4.40 -37.54
C ARG A 24 29.09 -2.97 -37.03
N GLN A 25 27.93 -2.51 -36.57
CA GLN A 25 27.85 -1.28 -35.79
C GLN A 25 28.89 -1.36 -34.65
N SER A 26 29.83 -0.42 -34.63
CA SER A 26 30.86 -0.31 -33.60
C SER A 26 30.21 0.15 -32.29
N ILE A 27 30.10 -0.75 -31.31
CA ILE A 27 29.61 -0.41 -29.96
C ILE A 27 30.70 0.43 -29.29
N SER A 28 30.44 1.74 -29.12
CA SER A 28 31.37 2.68 -28.46
C SER A 28 31.83 2.17 -27.08
N SER A 29 33.07 2.46 -26.70
CA SER A 29 33.60 2.16 -25.35
C SER A 29 32.74 2.75 -24.23
N SER A 30 32.03 3.86 -24.48
CA SER A 30 31.05 4.42 -23.54
C SER A 30 29.76 3.60 -23.47
N MET A 31 29.35 2.97 -24.57
CA MET A 31 28.17 2.08 -24.62
C MET A 31 28.46 0.73 -23.98
N THR A 32 29.67 0.19 -24.12
CA THR A 32 30.08 -1.02 -23.37
C THR A 32 30.20 -0.74 -21.87
N TYR A 33 30.67 0.44 -21.46
CA TYR A 33 30.66 0.86 -20.05
C TYR A 33 29.24 1.02 -19.50
N LEU A 34 28.31 1.62 -20.27
CA LEU A 34 26.88 1.68 -19.93
C LEU A 34 26.25 0.29 -19.80
N ILE A 35 26.53 -0.62 -20.74
CA ILE A 35 26.08 -2.02 -20.66
C ILE A 35 26.66 -2.68 -19.41
N LEU A 36 27.94 -2.52 -19.10
CA LEU A 36 28.57 -3.06 -17.89
C LEU A 36 27.98 -2.49 -16.60
N LEU A 37 27.62 -1.20 -16.58
CA LEU A 37 26.90 -0.57 -15.45
C LEU A 37 25.47 -1.11 -15.31
N CYS A 38 24.78 -1.40 -16.43
CA CYS A 38 23.46 -2.03 -16.42
C CYS A 38 23.51 -3.49 -15.99
N VAL A 39 24.57 -4.24 -16.33
CA VAL A 39 24.73 -5.66 -15.97
C VAL A 39 25.19 -5.84 -14.51
N ASN A 40 25.84 -4.82 -13.90
CA ASN A 40 26.28 -4.86 -12.50
C ASN A 40 25.19 -4.47 -11.48
N TYR A 41 24.09 -3.85 -11.91
CA TYR A 41 22.95 -3.60 -11.05
C TYR A 41 22.08 -4.87 -10.99
N ASN A 42 22.36 -5.74 -10.03
CA ASN A 42 21.44 -6.80 -9.63
C ASN A 42 20.18 -6.15 -9.02
N LEU A 43 19.25 -5.75 -9.87
CA LEU A 43 18.00 -5.12 -9.45
C LEU A 43 16.98 -6.21 -9.16
N CYS A 44 16.98 -6.67 -7.90
CA CYS A 44 15.92 -7.49 -7.38
C CYS A 44 14.65 -6.64 -7.23
N TYR A 45 13.72 -6.81 -8.15
CA TYR A 45 12.42 -6.16 -8.03
C TYR A 45 11.61 -6.83 -6.91
N ALA A 46 11.05 -6.02 -6.02
CA ALA A 46 10.04 -6.47 -5.08
C ALA A 46 8.74 -6.80 -5.83
N CYS A 47 7.91 -7.69 -5.27
CA CYS A 47 6.58 -7.92 -5.80
C CYS A 47 5.72 -6.67 -5.63
N GLY A 48 4.78 -6.47 -6.55
CA GLY A 48 3.92 -5.30 -6.56
C GLY A 48 2.94 -5.28 -5.39
N GLN A 49 2.07 -4.28 -5.39
CA GLN A 49 0.92 -4.25 -4.50
C GLN A 49 -0.02 -5.42 -4.84
N ALA A 50 -0.71 -5.97 -3.83
CA ALA A 50 -1.55 -7.15 -3.96
C ALA A 50 -0.81 -8.44 -4.40
N GLU A 51 0.52 -8.46 -4.32
CA GLU A 51 1.35 -9.63 -4.67
C GLU A 51 2.31 -10.03 -3.54
N TYR A 52 2.74 -11.29 -3.54
CA TYR A 52 3.77 -11.83 -2.65
C TYR A 52 4.80 -12.66 -3.43
N LYS A 53 6.01 -12.80 -2.88
CA LYS A 53 7.12 -13.56 -3.45
C LYS A 53 6.83 -15.06 -3.37
N ILE A 54 6.99 -15.76 -4.48
CA ILE A 54 6.99 -17.22 -4.55
C ILE A 54 8.42 -17.71 -4.73
N GLY A 55 8.77 -18.76 -3.99
CA GLY A 55 10.06 -19.43 -4.10
C GLY A 55 11.09 -18.87 -3.12
N ASP A 56 11.92 -19.78 -2.61
CA ASP A 56 12.96 -19.47 -1.62
C ASP A 56 14.24 -18.93 -2.28
N GLU A 57 14.31 -18.95 -3.60
CA GLU A 57 15.50 -18.51 -4.30
C GLU A 57 15.68 -16.98 -4.20
N HIS A 58 16.90 -16.58 -3.89
CA HIS A 58 17.31 -15.20 -4.03
C HIS A 58 17.43 -14.89 -5.52
N CYS A 59 16.82 -13.78 -5.94
CA CYS A 59 17.05 -13.18 -7.24
C CYS A 59 18.55 -13.09 -7.55
N THR A 60 18.91 -13.46 -8.77
CA THR A 60 20.28 -13.37 -9.29
C THR A 60 20.32 -12.38 -10.45
N ALA A 61 21.49 -12.12 -11.03
CA ALA A 61 21.62 -11.24 -12.21
C ALA A 61 20.79 -11.72 -13.42
N TRP A 62 20.35 -12.98 -13.40
CA TRP A 62 19.64 -13.64 -14.50
C TRP A 62 18.26 -14.16 -14.12
N THR A 63 17.88 -14.10 -12.84
CA THR A 63 16.59 -14.59 -12.34
C THR A 63 15.80 -13.47 -11.67
N SER A 64 14.58 -13.24 -12.15
CA SER A 64 13.65 -12.29 -11.55
C SER A 64 12.93 -12.92 -10.36
N THR A 65 12.51 -12.09 -9.40
CA THR A 65 11.60 -12.49 -8.34
C THR A 65 10.28 -12.99 -8.95
N SER A 66 9.85 -14.21 -8.59
CA SER A 66 8.54 -14.71 -8.98
C SER A 66 7.49 -14.21 -7.99
N CYS A 67 6.36 -13.71 -8.49
CA CYS A 67 5.30 -13.13 -7.69
C CYS A 67 3.95 -13.78 -7.99
N ALA A 68 3.09 -13.92 -6.96
CA ALA A 68 1.69 -14.31 -7.11
C ALA A 68 0.76 -13.28 -6.48
N PRO A 69 -0.49 -13.20 -6.96
CA PRO A 69 -1.51 -12.39 -6.32
C PRO A 69 -1.87 -12.93 -4.93
N CYS A 70 -2.21 -12.03 -4.01
CA CYS A 70 -2.76 -12.38 -2.71
C CYS A 70 -4.04 -13.22 -2.84
N THR A 71 -4.24 -14.16 -1.93
CA THR A 71 -5.48 -14.94 -1.84
C THR A 71 -6.55 -14.18 -1.08
N ASP A 72 -7.78 -14.69 -1.10
CA ASP A 72 -8.89 -14.15 -0.30
C ASP A 72 -8.50 -14.05 1.19
N SER A 73 -9.06 -13.05 1.87
CA SER A 73 -8.75 -12.72 3.27
C SER A 73 -7.29 -12.34 3.54
N THR A 74 -6.53 -11.98 2.51
CA THR A 74 -5.17 -11.42 2.66
C THR A 74 -4.96 -10.19 1.77
N PHE A 75 -4.04 -9.32 2.19
CA PHE A 75 -3.71 -8.09 1.49
C PHE A 75 -2.20 -7.80 1.51
N ASN A 76 -1.74 -7.06 0.51
CA ASN A 76 -0.43 -6.41 0.51
C ASN A 76 -0.60 -4.98 -0.01
N ASP A 77 -0.41 -4.01 0.88
CA ASP A 77 -0.64 -2.60 0.63
C ASP A 77 0.56 -1.88 0.01
N GLN A 78 1.75 -2.48 0.04
CA GLN A 78 2.97 -1.89 -0.51
C GLN A 78 3.83 -2.92 -1.23
N PRO A 79 4.59 -2.54 -2.30
CA PRO A 79 5.52 -3.45 -2.93
C PRO A 79 6.50 -4.03 -1.92
N SER A 80 6.53 -5.35 -1.80
CA SER A 80 7.27 -6.03 -0.75
C SER A 80 7.90 -7.33 -1.25
N GLY A 81 8.98 -7.76 -0.59
CA GLY A 81 9.61 -9.05 -0.83
C GLY A 81 9.07 -10.15 0.08
N ARG A 82 7.87 -9.98 0.67
CA ARG A 82 7.29 -10.93 1.61
C ARG A 82 6.87 -12.20 0.89
N GLU A 83 7.09 -13.34 1.53
CA GLU A 83 6.70 -14.67 1.02
C GLU A 83 5.22 -14.99 1.24
N GLN A 84 4.49 -14.09 1.92
CA GLN A 84 3.06 -14.20 2.13
C GLN A 84 2.43 -12.81 2.32
N CYS A 85 1.19 -12.65 1.86
CA CYS A 85 0.37 -11.48 2.14
C CYS A 85 -0.08 -11.43 3.60
N SER A 86 -0.37 -10.24 4.11
CA SER A 86 -0.86 -10.04 5.48
C SER A 86 -2.31 -10.49 5.60
N PRO A 87 -2.72 -11.17 6.69
CA PRO A 87 -4.12 -11.51 6.89
C PRO A 87 -4.95 -10.26 7.15
N CYS A 88 -6.17 -10.23 6.63
CA CYS A 88 -7.12 -9.16 6.88
C CYS A 88 -7.52 -9.11 8.37
N THR A 89 -7.60 -7.91 8.92
CA THR A 89 -8.08 -7.67 10.29
C THR A 89 -9.57 -8.02 10.39
N VAL A 90 -9.96 -8.67 11.49
CA VAL A 90 -11.38 -8.91 11.81
C VAL A 90 -11.80 -7.91 12.88
N CYS A 91 -12.87 -7.15 12.60
CA CYS A 91 -13.44 -6.23 13.58
C CYS A 91 -14.33 -7.04 14.55
N ASP A 92 -13.80 -7.35 15.73
CA ASP A 92 -14.54 -8.05 16.78
C ASP A 92 -15.21 -7.04 17.74
N GLU A 93 -16.54 -6.96 17.68
CA GLU A 93 -17.37 -6.12 18.54
C GLU A 93 -17.24 -6.49 20.03
N GLY A 94 -16.99 -7.77 20.35
CA GLY A 94 -17.07 -8.29 21.71
C GLY A 94 -15.81 -8.13 22.56
N LYS A 95 -14.64 -7.94 21.93
CA LYS A 95 -13.35 -7.82 22.66
C LYS A 95 -12.68 -6.47 22.53
N ILE A 96 -12.99 -5.72 21.47
CA ILE A 96 -12.23 -4.52 21.09
C ILE A 96 -13.14 -3.30 20.89
N SER A 97 -14.46 -3.48 21.05
CA SER A 97 -15.47 -2.42 20.86
C SER A 97 -15.30 -1.69 19.54
N LEU A 98 -15.07 -2.46 18.47
CA LEU A 98 -14.92 -1.96 17.12
C LEU A 98 -16.15 -2.32 16.29
N GLN A 99 -16.46 -1.48 15.32
CA GLN A 99 -17.50 -1.72 14.32
C GLN A 99 -16.89 -1.87 12.93
N PHE A 100 -17.50 -2.64 12.05
CA PHE A 100 -17.04 -2.75 10.66
C PHE A 100 -17.30 -1.44 9.90
N MET A 101 -16.30 -0.92 9.18
CA MET A 101 -16.46 0.26 8.30
C MET A 101 -16.22 -0.07 6.82
N LYS A 102 -15.12 -0.77 6.52
CA LYS A 102 -14.74 -1.07 5.13
C LYS A 102 -14.17 -2.47 5.00
N GLU A 103 -14.55 -3.15 3.93
CA GLU A 103 -14.06 -4.48 3.58
C GLU A 103 -12.56 -4.48 3.26
N CYS A 104 -11.93 -5.61 3.55
CA CYS A 104 -10.57 -5.90 3.11
C CYS A 104 -10.53 -6.11 1.59
N THR A 105 -9.46 -5.67 0.97
CA THR A 105 -9.16 -5.94 -0.43
C THR A 105 -7.74 -6.47 -0.54
N HIS A 106 -7.34 -7.05 -1.67
CA HIS A 106 -5.94 -7.46 -1.85
C HIS A 106 -4.94 -6.29 -1.74
N TYR A 107 -5.42 -5.06 -1.84
CA TYR A 107 -4.63 -3.82 -1.81
C TYR A 107 -4.65 -3.12 -0.44
N SER A 108 -5.57 -3.49 0.45
CA SER A 108 -5.78 -2.77 1.73
C SER A 108 -6.42 -3.64 2.78
N ASP A 109 -6.01 -3.47 4.03
CA ASP A 109 -6.62 -4.10 5.21
C ASP A 109 -8.12 -3.73 5.38
N THR A 110 -8.83 -4.53 6.17
CA THR A 110 -10.15 -4.17 6.72
C THR A 110 -10.02 -2.88 7.53
N GLN A 111 -10.96 -1.96 7.34
CA GLN A 111 -11.06 -0.78 8.19
C GLN A 111 -12.13 -1.00 9.26
N CYS A 112 -11.70 -0.99 10.51
CA CYS A 112 -12.58 -1.03 11.67
C CYS A 112 -12.77 0.39 12.23
N GLY A 113 -13.98 0.71 12.65
CA GLY A 113 -14.33 1.94 13.35
C GLY A 113 -14.53 1.70 14.84
N VAL A 114 -14.83 2.75 15.57
CA VAL A 114 -15.12 2.69 17.00
C VAL A 114 -16.62 2.49 17.21
N LEU A 115 -17.01 1.60 18.13
CA LEU A 115 -18.40 1.40 18.51
C LEU A 115 -18.92 2.61 19.31
N GLU A 116 -20.22 2.87 19.28
CA GLU A 116 -20.84 3.95 20.07
C GLU A 116 -20.50 3.82 21.57
N GLY A 117 -20.25 4.96 22.22
CA GLY A 117 -19.83 5.02 23.63
C GLY A 117 -18.38 4.59 23.89
N HIS A 118 -17.54 4.53 22.86
CA HIS A 118 -16.12 4.23 22.95
C HIS A 118 -15.28 5.29 22.21
N TYR A 119 -13.99 5.34 22.52
CA TYR A 119 -12.99 6.17 21.85
C TYR A 119 -11.78 5.34 21.43
N CYS A 120 -11.16 5.71 20.32
CA CYS A 120 -10.02 5.03 19.77
C CYS A 120 -8.74 5.29 20.58
N ILE A 121 -8.02 4.22 20.91
CA ILE A 121 -6.69 4.29 21.54
C ILE A 121 -5.57 3.85 20.60
N ASN A 122 -5.90 3.18 19.49
CA ASN A 122 -4.94 2.72 18.50
C ASN A 122 -5.44 3.00 17.07
N PRO A 123 -5.25 4.24 16.56
CA PRO A 123 -5.67 4.61 15.22
C PRO A 123 -4.82 3.90 14.16
N TYR A 124 -5.46 3.41 13.10
CA TYR A 124 -4.77 2.69 12.02
C TYR A 124 -5.47 2.89 10.68
N MET A 125 -4.72 3.37 9.67
CA MET A 125 -5.16 3.49 8.28
C MET A 125 -6.54 4.15 8.11
N GLY A 126 -6.85 5.19 8.89
CA GLY A 126 -8.14 5.90 8.84
C GLY A 126 -9.28 5.22 9.62
N GLY A 127 -8.98 4.16 10.36
CA GLY A 127 -9.88 3.53 11.33
C GLY A 127 -9.22 3.36 12.70
N CYS A 128 -9.69 2.39 13.46
CA CYS A 128 -9.25 2.08 14.82
C CYS A 128 -9.04 0.57 15.01
N ARG A 129 -7.89 0.19 15.57
CA ARG A 129 -7.56 -1.21 15.92
C ARG A 129 -7.83 -1.57 17.37
N ALA A 130 -8.02 -0.57 18.23
CA ALA A 130 -8.38 -0.79 19.63
C ALA A 130 -9.13 0.43 20.18
N ALA A 131 -10.27 0.19 20.83
CA ALA A 131 -11.07 1.23 21.45
C ALA A 131 -11.31 0.93 22.94
N ASN A 132 -11.46 2.01 23.72
CA ASN A 132 -11.85 1.95 25.13
C ASN A 132 -13.24 2.56 25.31
N LYS A 133 -13.97 2.08 26.30
CA LYS A 133 -15.27 2.66 26.64
C LYS A 133 -15.09 4.07 27.19
N HIS A 134 -16.01 4.97 26.83
CA HIS A 134 -16.08 6.29 27.41
C HIS A 134 -16.26 6.20 28.93
N THR A 135 -15.59 7.09 29.65
CA THR A 135 -15.71 7.23 31.09
C THR A 135 -17.14 7.64 31.45
N ALA A 136 -17.77 6.85 32.33
CA ALA A 136 -19.06 7.20 32.91
C ALA A 136 -18.83 8.14 34.09
N CYS A 137 -19.44 9.33 34.05
CA CYS A 137 -19.36 10.29 35.15
C CYS A 137 -20.10 9.74 36.38
N LYS A 138 -19.53 9.97 37.56
CA LYS A 138 -20.09 9.50 38.83
C LYS A 138 -21.22 10.42 39.28
N PRO A 139 -22.12 9.97 40.17
CA PRO A 139 -23.03 10.86 40.87
C PRO A 139 -22.26 12.00 41.56
N GLY A 140 -22.77 13.22 41.44
CA GLY A 140 -22.07 14.44 41.86
C GLY A 140 -21.15 15.04 40.79
N GLN A 141 -21.02 14.39 39.63
CA GLN A 141 -20.33 14.91 38.46
C GLN A 141 -21.31 15.06 37.29
N PHE A 142 -21.03 15.99 36.39
CA PHE A 142 -21.74 16.14 35.13
C PHE A 142 -20.77 16.01 33.95
N ILE A 143 -21.29 15.67 32.78
CA ILE A 143 -20.49 15.63 31.56
C ILE A 143 -20.24 17.07 31.10
N LYS A 144 -19.00 17.53 31.27
CA LYS A 144 -18.55 18.84 30.77
C LYS A 144 -18.35 18.81 29.26
N GLN A 145 -17.72 17.74 28.77
CA GLN A 145 -17.52 17.52 27.34
C GLN A 145 -17.87 16.07 27.00
N PRO A 146 -18.79 15.84 26.05
CA PRO A 146 -19.11 14.50 25.61
C PRO A 146 -17.91 13.88 24.88
N GLY A 147 -17.69 12.58 25.09
CA GLY A 147 -16.67 11.83 24.36
C GLY A 147 -16.98 11.76 22.87
N THR A 148 -15.93 11.59 22.08
CA THR A 148 -16.00 11.36 20.63
C THR A 148 -15.34 10.04 20.26
N GLU A 149 -15.35 9.68 18.98
CA GLU A 149 -14.61 8.52 18.47
C GLU A 149 -13.08 8.58 18.74
N TYR A 150 -12.52 9.75 19.09
CA TYR A 150 -11.09 9.91 19.39
C TYR A 150 -10.79 10.51 20.77
N THR A 151 -11.82 10.90 21.53
CA THR A 151 -11.63 11.55 22.83
C THR A 151 -12.58 10.96 23.86
N ASP A 152 -12.09 10.84 25.09
CA ASP A 152 -12.90 10.36 26.20
C ASP A 152 -13.85 11.46 26.73
N THR A 153 -14.91 11.04 27.41
CA THR A 153 -15.82 11.92 28.13
C THR A 153 -15.08 12.63 29.26
N VAL A 154 -15.27 13.95 29.34
CA VAL A 154 -14.70 14.76 30.43
C VAL A 154 -15.80 15.07 31.45
N CYS A 155 -15.57 14.62 32.69
CA CYS A 155 -16.46 14.87 33.82
C CYS A 155 -15.97 16.07 34.64
N GLU A 156 -16.90 16.84 35.18
CA GLU A 156 -16.63 17.93 36.12
C GLU A 156 -17.49 17.77 37.38
N ASP A 157 -16.92 18.10 38.54
CA ASP A 157 -17.62 18.04 39.81
C ASP A 157 -18.65 19.16 39.95
N CYS A 158 -19.78 18.83 40.56
CA CYS A 158 -20.79 19.81 40.93
C CYS A 158 -20.34 20.69 42.10
N SER A 159 -20.69 21.97 42.09
CA SER A 159 -20.49 22.88 43.22
C SER A 159 -21.30 22.44 44.44
N ASP A 160 -20.84 22.85 45.63
CA ASP A 160 -21.57 22.65 46.88
C ASP A 160 -23.03 23.10 46.75
N ASN A 161 -23.96 22.28 47.24
CA ASN A 161 -25.41 22.43 47.12
C ASN A 161 -26.02 22.17 45.72
N SER A 162 -25.31 21.46 44.84
CA SER A 162 -25.88 20.95 43.59
C SER A 162 -25.57 19.46 43.36
N TYR A 163 -26.45 18.76 42.63
CA TYR A 163 -26.30 17.34 42.32
C TYR A 163 -26.47 17.04 40.83
N SER A 164 -25.83 15.97 40.38
CA SER A 164 -26.01 15.39 39.06
C SER A 164 -25.95 13.87 39.16
N ASP A 165 -26.65 13.19 38.26
CA ASP A 165 -26.69 11.74 38.11
C ASP A 165 -25.59 11.21 37.15
N GLY A 166 -24.62 12.05 36.78
CA GLY A 166 -23.60 11.70 35.78
C GLY A 166 -24.06 11.93 34.34
N SER A 167 -25.18 12.63 34.12
CA SER A 167 -25.70 12.92 32.79
C SER A 167 -25.02 14.12 32.13
N SER A 168 -25.41 14.37 30.87
CA SER A 168 -25.05 15.56 30.10
C SER A 168 -25.78 16.83 30.53
N MET A 169 -26.69 16.74 31.50
CA MET A 169 -27.31 17.92 32.08
C MET A 169 -26.37 18.58 33.10
N PRO A 170 -26.35 19.93 33.15
CA PRO A 170 -25.68 20.65 34.23
C PRO A 170 -26.24 20.28 35.60
N CYS A 171 -25.43 20.46 36.65
CA CYS A 171 -25.83 20.19 38.02
C CYS A 171 -27.12 20.94 38.39
N LYS A 172 -28.04 20.24 39.05
CA LYS A 172 -29.29 20.80 39.55
C LYS A 172 -29.10 21.25 41.00
N PRO A 173 -29.66 22.39 41.42
CA PRO A 173 -29.61 22.78 42.82
C PRO A 173 -30.40 21.76 43.66
N HIS A 174 -29.95 21.54 44.89
CA HIS A 174 -30.77 20.79 45.85
C HIS A 174 -32.03 21.58 46.17
N THR A 175 -33.19 20.95 46.02
CA THR A 175 -34.43 21.42 46.63
C THR A 175 -34.45 20.97 48.08
N GLU A 176 -34.56 21.93 48.99
CA GLU A 176 -34.85 21.67 50.41
C GLU A 176 -36.19 20.98 50.63
#